data_AF-A0A067DY06-F1
#
_entry.id   AF-A0A067DY06-F1
#
_cell.length_a   1.000
_cell.length_b   1.000
_cell.length_c   1.000
_cell.angle_alpha   90.00
_cell.angle_beta   90.00
_cell.angle_gamma   90.00
#
_symmetry.space_group_name_H-M   'P 1'
#
loop_
_entity.id
_entity.type
_entity.pdbx_description
1 polymer ?
#
loop_
_entity_poly.entity_id
_entity_poly.type
_entity_poly.pdbx_seq_one_letter_code
_entity_poly.pdbx_strand_id
1 'polypeptide(L)'
;KTVAVLLSLGAAPGLLTDPSPEFPLSRTPSDLASSNGHKGISGFLAESSLTSLLLSLKMNDSADDGALEDSIAKAVQTVSEKTATPANDNDESDVLSLKDSLTAICNATQAADRIHQIFRMQSFQRKQLTEFNNELGISYEHALSLVAAKSLRPVQGDGLAHSAAIQIQKKFRGWKKRKEFLLIRQRIVKIQAHVRGHQARKKYRPIIWSVGILEKVILRWRRKGSGLRGFRRDALGMNPNPQHMPLKEDDYDFLKDGRKQTEERLQKALGRVKSMVQYPEARAQYRRLLTVVEGSRETKESNMVPNGLEDIADGDLDLIDIDSLLDDDTFMSVAFE
;
A
#
# COMPACT_ATOMS: atom_id res chain seq x y z
N LYS A 1 16.24 24.69 12.18
CA LYS A 1 15.46 25.83 11.64
C LYS A 1 15.13 25.61 10.17
N THR A 2 16.10 25.60 9.24
CA THR A 2 15.90 25.47 7.77
C THR A 2 14.89 24.38 7.35
N VAL A 3 14.97 23.18 7.92
CA VAL A 3 14.04 22.07 7.64
C VAL A 3 12.57 22.42 7.90
N ALA A 4 12.27 23.16 8.97
CA ALA A 4 10.92 23.62 9.27
C ALA A 4 10.43 24.65 8.23
N VAL A 5 11.29 25.62 7.89
CA VAL A 5 10.97 26.66 6.88
C VAL A 5 10.70 26.03 5.51
N LEU A 6 11.54 25.08 5.06
CA LEU A 6 11.35 24.38 3.79
C LEU A 6 10.00 23.62 3.74
N LEU A 7 9.60 22.99 4.84
CA LEU A 7 8.29 22.33 4.92
C LEU A 7 7.13 23.34 4.94
N SER A 8 7.28 24.49 5.61
CA SER A 8 6.32 25.61 5.54
C SER A 8 6.28 26.28 4.16
N LEU A 9 7.29 26.09 3.31
CA LEU A 9 7.31 26.47 1.90
C LEU A 9 6.80 25.37 0.95
N GLY A 10 6.35 24.22 1.47
CA GLY A 10 5.74 23.15 0.67
C GLY A 10 6.70 22.06 0.16
N ALA A 11 7.94 22.01 0.64
CA ALA A 11 8.86 20.90 0.32
C ALA A 11 8.26 19.55 0.76
N ALA A 12 8.45 18.49 -0.04
CA ALA A 12 7.85 17.19 0.21
C ALA A 12 8.64 16.36 1.26
N PRO A 13 8.11 16.13 2.49
CA PRO A 13 8.83 15.41 3.55
C PRO A 13 9.07 13.92 3.26
N GLY A 14 8.31 13.33 2.34
CA GLY A 14 8.39 11.92 1.94
C GLY A 14 9.24 11.64 0.70
N LEU A 15 9.93 12.64 0.12
CA LEU A 15 10.72 12.45 -1.09
C LEU A 15 11.88 11.48 -0.86
N LEU A 16 12.10 10.56 -1.80
CA LEU A 16 13.10 9.51 -1.70
C LEU A 16 14.41 9.92 -2.40
N THR A 17 15.54 9.51 -1.85
CA THR A 17 16.84 9.58 -2.56
C THR A 17 16.85 8.58 -3.73
N ASP A 18 17.81 8.73 -4.65
CA ASP A 18 18.12 7.66 -5.59
C ASP A 18 18.47 6.34 -4.86
N PRO A 19 18.13 5.18 -5.44
CA PRO A 19 18.48 3.88 -4.88
C PRO A 19 19.97 3.58 -5.10
N SER A 20 20.71 3.44 -4.01
CA SER A 20 22.10 2.96 -4.00
C SER A 20 22.14 1.44 -3.79
N PRO A 21 23.28 0.76 -3.97
CA PRO A 21 23.42 -0.66 -3.58
C PRO A 21 23.29 -0.95 -2.06
N GLU A 22 22.85 -0.01 -1.21
CA GLU A 22 22.98 -0.11 0.25
C GLU A 22 21.80 -0.73 1.05
N PHE A 23 20.60 -0.18 1.29
CA PHE A 23 19.72 0.88 0.74
C PHE A 23 19.22 0.84 -0.73
N PRO A 24 18.96 -0.34 -1.33
CA PRO A 24 18.20 -0.44 -2.59
C PRO A 24 16.74 0.04 -2.47
N LEU A 25 16.23 0.22 -1.25
CA LEU A 25 14.89 0.76 -0.97
C LEU A 25 14.82 2.29 -0.95
N SER A 26 15.93 2.99 -1.24
CA SER A 26 16.22 4.42 -1.00
C SER A 26 16.21 4.82 0.49
N ARG A 27 16.55 6.09 0.76
CA ARG A 27 16.43 6.73 2.09
C ARG A 27 15.41 7.87 2.04
N THR A 28 14.68 8.08 3.13
CA THR A 28 13.86 9.28 3.35
C THR A 28 14.69 10.42 3.97
N PRO A 29 14.20 11.68 4.00
CA PRO A 29 14.87 12.77 4.69
C PRO A 29 14.93 12.51 6.21
N SER A 30 13.93 11.82 6.76
CA SER A 30 13.92 11.36 8.15
C SER A 30 14.99 10.30 8.44
N ASP A 31 15.32 9.43 7.49
CA ASP A 31 16.43 8.48 7.63
C ASP A 31 17.79 9.19 7.63
N LEU A 32 18.01 10.15 6.71
CA LEU A 32 19.22 10.96 6.65
C LEU A 32 19.44 11.79 7.93
N ALA A 33 18.38 12.42 8.44
CA ALA A 33 18.43 13.10 9.73
C ALA A 33 18.78 12.14 10.88
N SER A 34 18.33 10.89 10.83
CA SER A 34 18.67 9.90 11.87
C SER A 34 20.07 9.30 11.74
N SER A 35 20.62 9.12 10.53
CA SER A 35 22.01 8.67 10.36
C SER A 35 22.99 9.72 10.88
N ASN A 36 22.63 10.99 10.75
CA ASN A 36 23.42 12.13 11.22
C ASN A 36 23.16 12.46 12.70
N GLY A 37 22.53 11.55 13.45
CA GLY A 37 22.27 11.69 14.90
C GLY A 37 21.12 12.62 15.30
N HIS A 38 20.55 13.40 14.38
CA HIS A 38 19.47 14.36 14.63
C HIS A 38 18.09 13.70 14.78
N LYS A 39 17.93 12.90 15.84
CA LYS A 39 16.70 12.15 16.15
C LYS A 39 15.45 13.04 16.23
N GLY A 40 15.55 14.27 16.72
CA GLY A 40 14.41 15.19 16.78
C GLY A 40 13.94 15.65 15.41
N ILE A 41 14.89 16.03 14.54
CA ILE A 41 14.63 16.39 13.14
C ILE A 41 14.10 15.17 12.36
N SER A 42 14.63 13.98 12.64
CA SER A 42 14.16 12.71 12.07
C SER A 42 12.70 12.41 12.44
N GLY A 43 12.33 12.57 13.71
CA GLY A 43 10.94 12.42 14.15
C GLY A 43 10.00 13.41 13.47
N PHE A 44 10.38 14.69 13.42
CA PHE A 44 9.61 15.74 12.75
C PHE A 44 9.40 15.47 11.25
N LEU A 45 10.44 15.00 10.56
CA LEU A 45 10.36 14.61 9.14
C LEU A 45 9.52 13.34 8.93
N ALA A 46 9.57 12.39 9.85
CA ALA A 46 8.77 11.18 9.79
C ALA A 46 7.28 11.45 9.99
N GLU A 47 6.89 12.22 11.01
CA GLU A 47 5.50 12.62 11.23
C GLU A 47 4.99 13.50 10.07
N SER A 48 5.77 14.48 9.62
CA SER A 48 5.36 15.31 8.47
C SER A 48 5.23 14.50 7.18
N SER A 49 6.04 13.46 6.97
CA SER A 49 5.85 12.50 5.86
C SER A 49 4.59 11.66 5.98
N LEU A 50 4.25 11.15 7.17
CA LEU A 50 3.03 10.36 7.40
C LEU A 50 1.78 11.20 7.18
N THR A 51 1.79 12.42 7.71
CA THR A 51 0.64 13.33 7.69
C THR A 51 0.42 13.94 6.30
N SER A 52 1.50 14.25 5.57
CA SER A 52 1.46 14.63 4.15
C SER A 52 0.96 13.50 3.24
N LEU A 53 1.39 12.25 3.48
CA LEU A 53 0.89 11.09 2.72
C LEU A 53 -0.60 10.84 2.95
N LEU A 54 -1.08 10.98 4.20
CA LEU A 54 -2.51 10.86 4.51
C LEU A 54 -3.33 11.95 3.80
N LEU A 55 -2.87 13.20 3.81
CA LEU A 55 -3.51 14.31 3.08
C LEU A 55 -3.57 14.03 1.56
N SER A 56 -2.47 13.56 0.98
CA SER A 56 -2.39 13.22 -0.45
C SER A 56 -3.36 12.09 -0.81
N LEU A 57 -3.43 11.02 -0.01
CA LEU A 57 -4.41 9.95 -0.23
C LEU A 57 -5.85 10.45 -0.11
N LYS A 58 -6.15 11.26 0.92
CA LYS A 58 -7.48 11.82 1.15
C LYS A 58 -8.01 12.60 -0.06
N MET A 59 -7.18 13.44 -0.68
CA MET A 59 -7.60 14.27 -1.81
C MET A 59 -8.00 13.44 -3.05
N ASN A 60 -7.47 12.22 -3.20
CA ASN A 60 -7.83 11.33 -4.31
C ASN A 60 -9.16 10.59 -4.08
N ASP A 61 -9.54 10.38 -2.81
CA ASP A 61 -10.76 9.66 -2.42
C ASP A 61 -11.96 10.63 -2.17
N SER A 62 -11.77 11.94 -2.33
CA SER A 62 -12.67 13.03 -1.87
C SER A 62 -14.00 13.20 -2.63
N ALA A 63 -14.54 12.13 -3.23
CA ALA A 63 -15.76 12.15 -4.04
C ALA A 63 -17.00 11.58 -3.32
N ASP A 64 -16.86 10.68 -2.34
CA ASP A 64 -18.02 9.98 -1.73
C ASP A 64 -17.72 9.29 -0.37
N ASP A 65 -17.93 9.97 0.77
CA ASP A 65 -18.46 9.43 2.06
C ASP A 65 -18.35 10.48 3.21
N GLY A 66 -19.45 11.17 3.50
CA GLY A 66 -19.48 12.20 4.56
C GLY A 66 -19.25 11.71 5.99
N ALA A 67 -19.48 10.42 6.30
CA ALA A 67 -19.44 9.93 7.68
C ALA A 67 -18.03 9.57 8.16
N LEU A 68 -17.20 8.99 7.28
CA LEU A 68 -15.78 8.80 7.57
C LEU A 68 -15.02 10.13 7.51
N GLU A 69 -15.42 11.01 6.58
CA GLU A 69 -14.85 12.34 6.35
C GLU A 69 -14.78 13.19 7.61
N ASP A 70 -15.87 13.36 8.38
CA ASP A 70 -15.87 14.16 9.61
C ASP A 70 -14.77 13.71 10.60
N SER A 71 -14.57 12.39 10.75
CA SER A 71 -13.54 11.84 11.64
C SER A 71 -12.12 12.06 11.14
N ILE A 72 -11.92 12.10 9.82
CA ILE A 72 -10.60 12.25 9.19
C ILE A 72 -10.27 13.74 8.98
N ALA A 73 -11.24 14.57 8.60
CA ALA A 73 -11.10 16.02 8.52
C ALA A 73 -10.73 16.62 9.88
N LYS A 74 -11.44 16.23 10.95
CA LYS A 74 -11.15 16.69 12.31
C LYS A 74 -9.76 16.26 12.80
N ALA A 75 -9.35 15.03 12.49
CA ALA A 75 -8.00 14.54 12.77
C ALA A 75 -6.94 15.29 11.95
N VAL A 76 -7.16 15.48 10.64
CA VAL A 76 -6.32 16.27 9.73
C VAL A 76 -6.16 17.71 10.22
N GLN A 77 -7.22 18.32 10.74
CA GLN A 77 -7.19 19.68 11.27
C GLN A 77 -6.29 19.76 12.51
N THR A 78 -6.47 18.86 13.49
CA THR A 78 -5.57 18.72 14.66
C THR A 78 -4.14 18.27 14.33
N VAL A 79 -3.87 17.88 13.08
CA VAL A 79 -2.56 17.42 12.57
C VAL A 79 -1.90 18.48 11.66
N SER A 80 -2.69 19.37 11.07
CA SER A 80 -2.25 20.54 10.30
C SER A 80 -1.97 21.73 11.21
N GLU A 81 -2.72 21.85 12.31
CA GLU A 81 -2.48 22.77 13.42
C GLU A 81 -1.32 22.24 14.29
N LYS A 82 -0.11 22.30 13.72
CA LYS A 82 1.16 21.88 14.36
C LYS A 82 1.65 22.88 15.39
N THR A 83 0.81 23.20 16.37
CA THR A 83 1.13 24.12 17.45
C THR A 83 1.91 23.41 18.57
N ALA A 84 2.97 24.03 19.08
CA ALA A 84 3.60 23.59 20.32
C ALA A 84 2.67 23.88 21.50
N THR A 85 2.72 23.08 22.57
CA THR A 85 1.94 23.39 23.77
C THR A 85 2.37 24.78 24.30
N PRO A 86 1.45 25.75 24.46
CA PRO A 86 1.80 27.06 25.01
C PRO A 86 2.34 26.91 26.43
N ALA A 87 3.33 27.73 26.78
CA ALA A 87 3.92 27.69 28.12
C ALA A 87 3.03 28.44 29.12
N ASN A 88 2.65 27.77 30.21
CA ASN A 88 2.21 28.45 31.43
C ASN A 88 3.44 28.74 32.30
N ASP A 89 3.39 29.79 33.12
CA ASP A 89 4.54 30.26 33.93
C ASP A 89 5.09 29.24 34.96
N ASN A 90 4.41 28.11 35.16
CA ASN A 90 4.81 27.03 36.09
C ASN A 90 5.22 25.71 35.39
N ASP A 91 5.16 25.61 34.06
CA ASP A 91 5.41 24.35 33.33
C ASP A 91 6.90 24.19 32.93
N GLU A 92 7.57 23.18 33.50
CA GLU A 92 8.95 22.82 33.18
C GLU A 92 9.16 22.49 31.69
N SER A 93 10.26 23.00 31.12
CA SER A 93 10.48 22.94 29.66
C SER A 93 10.61 21.51 29.10
N ASP A 94 11.12 20.54 29.88
CA ASP A 94 11.15 19.13 29.45
C ASP A 94 9.76 18.49 29.48
N VAL A 95 8.89 18.88 30.41
CA VAL A 95 7.49 18.39 30.51
C VAL A 95 6.69 18.82 29.28
N LEU A 96 6.82 20.08 28.87
CA LEU A 96 6.23 20.60 27.62
C LEU A 96 6.80 19.89 26.39
N SER A 97 8.12 19.64 26.35
CA SER A 97 8.75 18.89 25.25
C SER A 97 8.27 17.43 25.18
N LEU A 98 8.07 16.78 26.34
CA LEU A 98 7.53 15.44 26.44
C LEU A 98 6.09 15.39 25.93
N LYS A 99 5.24 16.34 26.36
CA LYS A 99 3.84 16.45 25.92
C LYS A 99 3.73 16.56 24.39
N ASP A 100 4.46 17.50 23.78
CA ASP A 100 4.50 17.65 22.31
C ASP A 100 5.04 16.39 21.61
N SER A 101 6.02 15.72 22.21
CA SER A 101 6.60 14.49 21.64
C SER A 101 5.62 13.30 21.71
N LEU A 102 4.73 13.27 22.72
CA LEU A 102 3.68 12.26 22.84
C LEU A 102 2.52 12.51 21.89
N THR A 103 2.12 13.77 21.64
CA THR A 103 1.13 14.07 20.59
C THR A 103 1.68 13.68 19.21
N ALA A 104 2.96 13.91 18.94
CA ALA A 104 3.63 13.46 17.72
C ALA A 104 3.52 11.93 17.48
N ILE A 105 3.69 11.10 18.54
CA ILE A 105 3.45 9.65 18.45
C ILE A 105 1.99 9.37 18.09
N CYS A 106 1.04 9.97 18.82
CA CYS A 106 -0.40 9.75 18.61
C CYS A 106 -0.87 10.17 17.21
N ASN A 107 -0.33 11.26 16.67
CA ASN A 107 -0.57 11.72 15.30
C ASN A 107 0.00 10.74 14.28
N ALA A 108 1.26 10.33 14.47
CA ALA A 108 1.97 9.43 13.57
C ALA A 108 1.31 8.03 13.50
N THR A 109 0.90 7.46 14.64
CA THR A 109 0.22 6.15 14.67
C THR A 109 -1.16 6.22 14.03
N GLN A 110 -1.97 7.23 14.36
CA GLN A 110 -3.27 7.44 13.72
C GLN A 110 -3.14 7.62 12.21
N ALA A 111 -2.15 8.41 11.76
CA ALA A 111 -1.89 8.59 10.34
C ALA A 111 -1.52 7.28 9.65
N ALA A 112 -0.59 6.51 10.22
CA ALA A 112 -0.19 5.21 9.66
C ALA A 112 -1.36 4.20 9.63
N ASP A 113 -2.19 4.12 10.66
CA ASP A 113 -3.35 3.23 10.71
C ASP A 113 -4.43 3.61 9.68
N ARG A 114 -4.66 4.91 9.45
CA ARG A 114 -5.56 5.37 8.37
C ARG A 114 -4.98 5.08 6.99
N ILE A 115 -3.68 5.26 6.77
CA ILE A 115 -3.01 4.90 5.51
C ILE A 115 -3.13 3.39 5.24
N HIS A 116 -2.93 2.54 6.25
CA HIS A 116 -3.17 1.10 6.14
C HIS A 116 -4.64 0.75 5.82
N GLN A 117 -5.61 1.47 6.40
CA GLN A 117 -7.04 1.30 6.08
C GLN A 117 -7.32 1.65 4.61
N ILE A 118 -6.85 2.80 4.12
CA ILE A 118 -7.04 3.26 2.73
C ILE A 118 -6.44 2.26 1.74
N PHE A 119 -5.17 1.87 1.90
CA PHE A 119 -4.54 0.89 1.00
C PHE A 119 -5.21 -0.49 1.03
N ARG A 120 -5.80 -0.89 2.17
CA ARG A 120 -6.60 -2.12 2.27
C ARG A 120 -7.90 -2.01 1.47
N MET A 121 -8.59 -0.88 1.52
CA MET A 121 -9.81 -0.63 0.73
C MET A 121 -9.51 -0.56 -0.77
N GLN A 122 -8.52 0.25 -1.18
CA GLN A 122 -8.10 0.37 -2.58
C GLN A 122 -7.62 -0.99 -3.14
N SER A 123 -6.87 -1.79 -2.37
CA SER A 123 -6.50 -3.15 -2.78
C SER A 123 -7.70 -4.11 -2.90
N PHE A 124 -8.78 -3.90 -2.16
CA PHE A 124 -10.00 -4.72 -2.24
C PHE A 124 -10.85 -4.33 -3.45
N GLN A 125 -11.02 -3.03 -3.71
CA GLN A 125 -11.64 -2.49 -4.92
C GLN A 125 -10.90 -3.00 -6.18
N ARG A 126 -9.56 -2.87 -6.21
CA ARG A 126 -8.74 -3.34 -7.36
C ARG A 126 -8.87 -4.85 -7.58
N LYS A 127 -8.96 -5.67 -6.52
CA LYS A 127 -9.23 -7.12 -6.64
C LYS A 127 -10.61 -7.40 -7.25
N GLN A 128 -11.66 -6.73 -6.77
CA GLN A 128 -13.00 -6.87 -7.37
C GLN A 128 -12.99 -6.50 -8.86
N LEU A 129 -12.36 -5.39 -9.24
CA LEU A 129 -12.24 -4.98 -10.65
C LEU A 129 -11.50 -6.04 -11.49
N THR A 130 -10.42 -6.64 -10.98
CA THR A 130 -9.72 -7.75 -11.64
C THR A 130 -10.63 -8.98 -11.82
N GLU A 131 -11.40 -9.35 -10.80
CA GLU A 131 -12.33 -10.48 -10.85
C GLU A 131 -13.49 -10.22 -11.84
N PHE A 132 -14.04 -9.00 -11.87
CA PHE A 132 -15.08 -8.60 -12.84
C PHE A 132 -14.57 -8.60 -14.29
N ASN A 133 -13.35 -8.09 -14.54
CA ASN A 133 -12.74 -8.16 -15.88
C ASN A 133 -12.57 -9.62 -16.32
N ASN A 134 -12.13 -10.51 -15.43
CA ASN A 134 -11.89 -11.92 -15.73
C ASN A 134 -13.17 -12.76 -15.92
N GLU A 135 -14.29 -12.45 -15.25
CA GLU A 135 -15.58 -13.14 -15.49
C GLU A 135 -16.41 -12.53 -16.65
N LEU A 136 -16.16 -11.27 -17.07
CA LEU A 136 -17.10 -10.54 -17.94
C LEU A 136 -16.52 -9.80 -19.16
N GLY A 137 -15.20 -9.58 -19.25
CA GLY A 137 -14.55 -9.03 -20.45
C GLY A 137 -14.97 -7.60 -20.84
N ILE A 138 -15.43 -6.79 -19.88
CA ILE A 138 -15.90 -5.42 -20.12
C ILE A 138 -14.72 -4.43 -20.07
N SER A 139 -14.75 -3.40 -20.93
CA SER A 139 -13.71 -2.37 -20.99
C SER A 139 -13.64 -1.51 -19.72
N TYR A 140 -12.42 -1.08 -19.38
CA TYR A 140 -12.03 -0.31 -18.20
C TYR A 140 -12.97 0.87 -17.88
N GLU A 141 -13.35 1.66 -18.89
CA GLU A 141 -14.18 2.86 -18.71
C GLU A 141 -15.61 2.54 -18.24
N HIS A 142 -16.19 1.42 -18.69
CA HIS A 142 -17.53 1.02 -18.26
C HIS A 142 -17.56 0.55 -16.80
N ALA A 143 -16.45 0.02 -16.27
CA ALA A 143 -16.36 -0.33 -14.86
C ALA A 143 -16.32 0.91 -13.97
N LEU A 144 -15.55 1.93 -14.33
CA LEU A 144 -15.50 3.22 -13.62
C LEU A 144 -16.84 3.97 -13.73
N SER A 145 -17.43 4.02 -14.93
CA SER A 145 -18.75 4.61 -15.17
C SER A 145 -19.84 3.96 -14.31
N LEU A 146 -19.86 2.62 -14.18
CA LEU A 146 -20.84 1.89 -13.37
C LEU A 146 -20.66 2.05 -11.86
N VAL A 147 -19.48 2.50 -11.39
CA VAL A 147 -19.26 2.90 -10.00
C VAL A 147 -19.74 4.34 -9.79
N ALA A 148 -19.29 5.28 -10.62
CA ALA A 148 -19.67 6.69 -10.52
C ALA A 148 -21.19 6.93 -10.70
N ALA A 149 -21.86 6.15 -11.56
CA ALA A 149 -23.30 6.26 -11.81
C ALA A 149 -24.20 5.84 -10.63
N LYS A 150 -23.64 5.45 -9.46
CA LYS A 150 -24.41 5.02 -8.28
C LYS A 150 -24.62 6.10 -7.23
N SER A 151 -23.82 7.15 -7.18
CA SER A 151 -24.01 8.26 -6.22
C SER A 151 -25.03 9.30 -6.70
N LEU A 152 -25.35 9.32 -8.00
CA LEU A 152 -26.27 10.30 -8.57
C LEU A 152 -27.76 9.91 -8.42
N ARG A 153 -28.38 10.60 -7.45
CA ARG A 153 -29.81 10.96 -7.32
C ARG A 153 -30.74 9.98 -6.57
N PRO A 154 -31.12 10.31 -5.32
CA PRO A 154 -32.48 10.09 -4.87
C PRO A 154 -33.49 10.94 -5.68
N VAL A 155 -34.79 10.77 -5.39
CA VAL A 155 -35.95 11.40 -6.06
C VAL A 155 -36.38 10.70 -7.37
N GLN A 156 -37.54 10.03 -7.29
CA GLN A 156 -38.39 9.58 -8.43
C GLN A 156 -37.85 8.46 -9.35
N GLY A 157 -37.13 7.45 -8.81
CA GLY A 157 -36.65 6.28 -9.58
C GLY A 157 -37.19 4.89 -9.18
N ASP A 158 -37.99 4.78 -8.12
CA ASP A 158 -38.21 3.51 -7.38
C ASP A 158 -38.68 2.33 -8.25
N GLY A 159 -39.74 2.48 -9.05
CA GLY A 159 -40.26 1.41 -9.91
C GLY A 159 -39.26 0.92 -10.98
N LEU A 160 -38.41 1.82 -11.50
CA LEU A 160 -37.35 1.44 -12.46
C LEU A 160 -36.19 0.73 -11.77
N ALA A 161 -35.75 1.23 -10.61
CA ALA A 161 -34.73 0.58 -9.79
C ALA A 161 -35.17 -0.82 -9.34
N HIS A 162 -36.42 -0.97 -8.90
CA HIS A 162 -37.02 -2.24 -8.50
C HIS A 162 -37.11 -3.23 -9.69
N SER A 163 -37.54 -2.76 -10.87
CA SER A 163 -37.56 -3.56 -12.10
C SER A 163 -36.16 -4.06 -12.50
N ALA A 164 -35.16 -3.17 -12.49
CA ALA A 164 -33.77 -3.52 -12.78
C ALA A 164 -33.22 -4.54 -11.76
N ALA A 165 -33.49 -4.34 -10.47
CA ALA A 165 -33.12 -5.27 -9.41
C ALA A 165 -33.75 -6.66 -9.60
N ILE A 166 -35.03 -6.75 -9.97
CA ILE A 166 -35.69 -8.03 -10.31
C ILE A 166 -34.98 -8.72 -11.49
N GLN A 167 -34.62 -7.99 -12.55
CA GLN A 167 -33.94 -8.56 -13.71
C GLN A 167 -32.55 -9.12 -13.34
N ILE A 168 -31.76 -8.37 -12.57
CA ILE A 168 -30.45 -8.80 -12.07
C ILE A 168 -30.60 -10.04 -11.16
N GLN A 169 -31.53 -10.02 -10.20
CA GLN A 169 -31.81 -11.17 -9.35
C GLN A 169 -32.25 -12.41 -10.15
N LYS A 170 -33.10 -12.25 -11.18
CA LYS A 170 -33.55 -13.34 -12.05
C LYS A 170 -32.38 -13.97 -12.81
N LYS A 171 -31.47 -13.17 -13.35
CA LYS A 171 -30.24 -13.63 -14.02
C LYS A 171 -29.31 -14.36 -13.03
N PHE A 172 -29.06 -13.77 -11.85
CA PHE A 172 -28.21 -14.36 -10.81
C PHE A 172 -28.74 -15.70 -10.28
N ARG A 173 -30.03 -15.79 -9.95
CA ARG A 173 -30.68 -17.04 -9.50
C ARG A 173 -30.53 -18.15 -10.55
N GLY A 174 -30.70 -17.83 -11.83
CA GLY A 174 -30.50 -18.76 -12.95
C GLY A 174 -29.04 -19.19 -13.14
N TRP A 175 -28.09 -18.24 -13.08
CA TRP A 175 -26.65 -18.53 -13.14
C TRP A 175 -26.20 -19.42 -11.99
N LYS A 176 -26.59 -19.11 -10.75
CA LYS A 176 -26.26 -19.90 -9.56
C LYS A 176 -26.75 -21.35 -9.70
N LYS A 177 -28.00 -21.55 -10.10
CA LYS A 177 -28.55 -22.91 -10.34
C LYS A 177 -27.86 -23.64 -11.49
N ARG A 178 -27.44 -22.95 -12.56
CA ARG A 178 -26.63 -23.54 -13.63
C ARG A 178 -25.23 -23.95 -13.15
N LYS A 179 -24.56 -23.11 -12.34
CA LYS A 179 -23.24 -23.38 -11.75
C LYS A 179 -23.28 -24.60 -10.82
N GLU A 180 -24.30 -24.67 -9.95
CA GLU A 180 -24.60 -25.84 -9.10
C GLU A 180 -24.83 -27.11 -9.95
N PHE A 181 -25.71 -27.05 -10.95
CA PHE A 181 -26.04 -28.18 -11.83
C PHE A 181 -24.83 -28.71 -12.61
N LEU A 182 -24.03 -27.84 -13.22
CA LEU A 182 -22.85 -28.25 -14.00
C LEU A 182 -21.80 -28.94 -13.11
N LEU A 183 -21.58 -28.43 -11.90
CA LEU A 183 -20.67 -29.03 -10.92
C LEU A 183 -21.16 -30.41 -10.46
N ILE A 184 -22.46 -30.57 -10.21
CA ILE A 184 -23.08 -31.87 -9.89
C ILE A 184 -22.95 -32.84 -11.08
N ARG A 185 -23.29 -32.39 -12.30
CA ARG A 185 -23.17 -33.20 -13.53
C ARG A 185 -21.73 -33.66 -13.78
N GLN A 186 -20.73 -32.80 -13.58
CA GLN A 186 -19.33 -33.15 -13.74
C GLN A 186 -18.89 -34.23 -12.72
N ARG A 187 -19.33 -34.12 -11.46
CA ARG A 187 -19.09 -35.15 -10.43
C ARG A 187 -19.74 -36.48 -10.81
N ILE A 188 -21.01 -36.48 -11.24
CA ILE A 188 -21.73 -37.69 -11.67
C ILE A 188 -21.04 -38.35 -12.87
N VAL A 189 -20.64 -37.59 -13.90
CA VAL A 189 -19.95 -38.14 -15.08
C VAL A 189 -18.60 -38.75 -14.71
N LYS A 190 -17.82 -38.12 -13.82
CA LYS A 190 -16.58 -38.70 -13.27
C LYS A 190 -16.84 -40.04 -12.56
N ILE A 191 -17.87 -40.12 -11.71
CA ILE A 191 -18.25 -41.37 -11.02
C ILE A 191 -18.66 -42.45 -12.02
N GLN A 192 -19.54 -42.12 -12.98
CA GLN A 192 -19.97 -43.09 -14.01
C GLN A 192 -18.80 -43.63 -14.85
N ALA A 193 -17.83 -42.79 -15.21
CA ALA A 193 -16.63 -43.22 -15.92
C ALA A 193 -15.78 -44.19 -15.09
N HIS A 194 -15.61 -43.92 -13.78
CA HIS A 194 -14.91 -44.82 -12.87
C HIS A 194 -15.64 -46.16 -12.70
N VAL A 195 -16.98 -46.16 -12.59
CA VAL A 195 -17.79 -47.38 -12.50
C VAL A 195 -17.69 -48.22 -13.78
N ARG A 196 -17.86 -47.62 -14.97
CA ARG A 196 -17.70 -48.33 -16.26
C ARG A 196 -16.30 -48.92 -16.41
N GLY A 197 -15.26 -48.14 -16.07
CA GLY A 197 -13.87 -48.60 -16.08
C GLY A 197 -13.58 -49.71 -15.06
N HIS A 198 -14.19 -49.67 -13.87
CA HIS A 198 -14.10 -50.74 -12.89
C HIS A 198 -14.80 -52.02 -13.38
N GLN A 199 -16.00 -51.92 -13.96
CA GLN A 199 -16.72 -53.07 -14.52
C GLN A 199 -15.92 -53.77 -15.62
N ALA A 200 -15.32 -53.00 -16.55
CA ALA A 200 -14.42 -53.54 -17.56
C ALA A 200 -13.21 -54.25 -16.93
N ARG A 201 -12.50 -53.60 -16.00
CA ARG A 201 -11.36 -54.20 -15.29
C ARG A 201 -11.76 -55.45 -14.50
N LYS A 202 -12.95 -55.51 -13.90
CA LYS A 202 -13.45 -56.70 -13.19
C LYS A 202 -13.65 -57.89 -14.14
N LYS A 203 -14.07 -57.67 -15.38
CA LYS A 203 -14.18 -58.72 -16.41
C LYS A 203 -12.82 -59.23 -16.89
N TYR A 204 -11.86 -58.33 -17.16
CA TYR A 204 -10.56 -58.72 -17.74
C TYR A 204 -9.49 -59.15 -16.71
N ARG A 205 -9.61 -58.76 -15.43
CA ARG A 205 -8.62 -59.09 -14.39
C ARG A 205 -8.36 -60.59 -14.22
N PRO A 206 -9.36 -61.51 -14.22
CA PRO A 206 -9.11 -62.95 -14.17
C PRO A 206 -8.31 -63.45 -15.38
N ILE A 207 -8.66 -62.99 -16.59
CA ILE A 207 -8.00 -63.39 -17.84
C ILE A 207 -6.53 -62.98 -17.82
N ILE A 208 -6.24 -61.72 -17.49
CA ILE A 208 -4.87 -61.19 -17.41
C ILE A 208 -4.05 -61.92 -16.33
N TRP A 209 -4.66 -62.25 -15.19
CA TRP A 209 -4.00 -62.98 -14.11
C TRP A 209 -3.67 -64.43 -14.51
N SER A 210 -4.62 -65.15 -15.11
CA SER A 210 -4.41 -66.52 -15.61
C SER A 210 -3.37 -66.58 -16.74
N VAL A 211 -3.41 -65.64 -17.69
CA VAL A 211 -2.39 -65.53 -18.75
C VAL A 211 -1.02 -65.22 -18.15
N GLY A 212 -0.93 -64.33 -17.16
CA GLY A 212 0.31 -64.03 -16.46
C GLY A 212 0.90 -65.25 -15.74
N ILE A 213 0.07 -66.07 -15.09
CA ILE A 213 0.51 -67.33 -14.47
C ILE A 213 1.02 -68.30 -15.54
N LEU A 214 0.25 -68.52 -16.61
CA LEU A 214 0.62 -69.43 -17.70
C LEU A 214 1.95 -69.01 -18.35
N GLU A 215 2.14 -67.71 -18.61
CA GLU A 215 3.40 -67.14 -19.10
C GLU A 215 4.56 -67.44 -18.15
N LYS A 216 4.41 -67.23 -16.82
CA LYS A 216 5.48 -67.54 -15.86
C LYS A 216 5.76 -69.04 -15.74
N VAL A 217 4.76 -69.90 -15.92
CA VAL A 217 4.94 -71.37 -15.95
C VAL A 217 5.70 -71.80 -17.21
N ILE A 218 5.30 -71.32 -18.40
CA ILE A 218 5.99 -71.59 -19.67
C ILE A 218 7.45 -71.11 -19.61
N LEU A 219 7.69 -69.90 -19.09
CA LEU A 219 9.04 -69.36 -18.93
C LEU A 219 9.88 -70.13 -17.90
N ARG A 220 9.29 -70.62 -16.81
CA ARG A 220 9.98 -71.50 -15.84
C ARG A 220 10.38 -72.83 -16.47
N TRP A 221 9.46 -73.44 -17.24
CA TRP A 221 9.68 -74.72 -17.93
C TRP A 221 10.75 -74.60 -19.02
N ARG A 222 10.63 -73.61 -19.92
CA ARG A 222 11.58 -73.38 -21.03
C ARG A 222 13.01 -73.08 -20.55
N ARG A 223 13.18 -72.48 -19.37
CA ARG A 223 14.49 -72.17 -18.77
C ARG A 223 15.03 -73.24 -17.80
N LYS A 224 14.35 -74.37 -17.63
CA LYS A 224 14.79 -75.51 -16.80
C LYS A 224 15.42 -75.14 -15.44
N GLY A 225 14.74 -74.32 -14.63
CA GLY A 225 14.94 -74.40 -13.17
C GLY A 225 15.54 -73.21 -12.40
N SER A 226 15.36 -71.95 -12.80
CA SER A 226 15.18 -70.87 -11.79
C SER A 226 14.38 -69.68 -12.34
N GLY A 227 13.75 -68.90 -11.46
CA GLY A 227 12.83 -67.83 -11.83
C GLY A 227 12.93 -66.58 -10.97
N LEU A 228 13.67 -65.58 -11.46
CA LEU A 228 13.52 -64.15 -11.13
C LEU A 228 13.60 -63.74 -9.64
N ARG A 229 14.55 -64.29 -8.86
CA ARG A 229 15.09 -63.58 -7.68
C ARG A 229 16.19 -62.60 -8.11
N GLY A 230 15.86 -61.67 -9.02
CA GLY A 230 16.85 -60.89 -9.76
C GLY A 230 16.33 -59.60 -10.39
N PHE A 231 15.33 -58.95 -9.79
CA PHE A 231 14.90 -57.62 -10.24
C PHE A 231 15.90 -56.57 -9.72
N ARG A 232 16.98 -56.34 -10.46
CA ARG A 232 17.87 -55.18 -10.24
C ARG A 232 17.06 -53.92 -10.53
N ARG A 233 16.81 -53.09 -9.52
CA ARG A 233 16.45 -51.68 -9.71
C ARG A 233 17.74 -50.95 -10.05
N ASP A 234 18.03 -50.82 -11.34
CA ASP A 234 18.86 -49.78 -11.95
C ASP A 234 18.92 -50.00 -13.47
N ALA A 235 18.52 -48.97 -14.24
CA ALA A 235 18.73 -48.74 -15.70
C ALA A 235 17.57 -47.94 -16.39
N LEU A 236 16.97 -46.96 -15.71
CA LEU A 236 16.15 -45.90 -16.32
C LEU A 236 15.91 -44.81 -15.25
N GLY A 237 16.68 -43.73 -15.18
CA GLY A 237 17.64 -43.22 -16.18
C GLY A 237 16.96 -42.22 -17.11
N MET A 238 16.77 -41.00 -16.59
CA MET A 238 16.31 -39.77 -17.25
C MET A 238 15.14 -39.86 -18.25
N ASN A 239 14.03 -39.22 -17.89
CA ASN A 239 13.31 -38.36 -18.82
C ASN A 239 12.88 -37.06 -18.10
N PRO A 240 12.86 -35.90 -18.78
CA PRO A 240 12.72 -34.60 -18.10
C PRO A 240 11.29 -34.28 -17.66
N ASN A 241 11.17 -33.32 -16.75
CA ASN A 241 9.94 -32.60 -16.42
C ASN A 241 9.32 -31.95 -17.67
N PRO A 242 8.03 -32.21 -17.99
CA PRO A 242 7.32 -31.49 -19.03
C PRO A 242 5.98 -30.91 -18.51
N GLN A 243 5.98 -30.21 -17.37
CA GLN A 243 5.12 -29.03 -17.12
C GLN A 243 5.45 -28.35 -15.77
N HIS A 244 6.62 -27.73 -15.68
CA HIS A 244 6.62 -26.39 -15.07
C HIS A 244 5.89 -25.50 -16.08
N MET A 245 4.57 -25.32 -15.90
CA MET A 245 3.91 -24.13 -16.46
C MET A 245 4.75 -22.92 -16.06
N PRO A 246 4.88 -21.87 -16.90
CA PRO A 246 5.15 -20.57 -16.35
C PRO A 246 4.07 -20.33 -15.29
N LEU A 247 4.47 -20.29 -14.02
CA LEU A 247 3.69 -19.54 -13.05
C LEU A 247 3.64 -18.15 -13.69
N LYS A 248 2.44 -17.66 -14.02
CA LYS A 248 2.34 -16.33 -14.62
C LYS A 248 3.13 -15.39 -13.72
N GLU A 249 4.02 -14.62 -14.31
CA GLU A 249 4.59 -13.45 -13.65
C GLU A 249 3.41 -12.49 -13.50
N ASP A 250 2.71 -12.70 -12.38
CA ASP A 250 1.42 -12.10 -12.08
C ASP A 250 1.71 -10.66 -11.71
N ASP A 251 1.14 -9.68 -12.42
CA ASP A 251 1.39 -8.25 -12.21
C ASP A 251 1.10 -7.81 -10.75
N TYR A 252 0.40 -8.67 -10.00
CA TYR A 252 0.27 -8.64 -8.55
C TYR A 252 1.58 -8.65 -7.75
N ASP A 253 2.68 -9.28 -8.21
CA ASP A 253 3.87 -9.46 -7.36
C ASP A 253 4.67 -8.16 -7.22
N PHE A 254 4.86 -7.41 -8.32
CA PHE A 254 5.37 -6.04 -8.28
C PHE A 254 4.51 -5.14 -7.36
N LEU A 255 3.19 -5.22 -7.48
CA LEU A 255 2.25 -4.45 -6.64
C LEU A 255 2.21 -4.94 -5.19
N LYS A 256 2.56 -6.19 -4.91
CA LYS A 256 2.66 -6.78 -3.56
C LYS A 256 3.95 -6.33 -2.89
N ASP A 257 5.05 -6.29 -3.62
CA ASP A 257 6.34 -5.84 -3.09
C ASP A 257 6.40 -4.32 -2.92
N GLY A 258 5.84 -3.53 -3.85
CA GLY A 258 5.66 -2.09 -3.64
C GLY A 258 4.83 -1.75 -2.39
N ARG A 259 3.85 -2.60 -2.03
CA ARG A 259 3.11 -2.49 -0.76
C ARG A 259 3.96 -2.84 0.45
N LYS A 260 4.72 -3.95 0.44
CA LYS A 260 5.67 -4.28 1.51
C LYS A 260 6.64 -3.13 1.77
N GLN A 261 7.26 -2.58 0.73
CA GLN A 261 8.17 -1.44 0.86
C GLN A 261 7.49 -0.21 1.46
N THR A 262 6.21 0.00 1.16
CA THR A 262 5.44 1.13 1.72
C THR A 262 5.09 0.89 3.19
N GLU A 263 4.71 -0.33 3.55
CA GLU A 263 4.50 -0.76 4.94
C GLU A 263 5.80 -0.69 5.77
N GLU A 264 6.93 -1.14 5.21
CA GLU A 264 8.26 -1.01 5.81
C GLU A 264 8.64 0.47 6.01
N ARG A 265 8.38 1.35 5.04
CA ARG A 265 8.58 2.80 5.18
C ARG A 265 7.68 3.40 6.28
N LEU A 266 6.41 2.99 6.36
CA LEU A 266 5.46 3.40 7.40
C LEU A 266 5.95 2.99 8.79
N GLN A 267 6.32 1.71 8.98
CA GLN A 267 6.87 1.18 10.23
C GLN A 267 8.20 1.86 10.61
N LYS A 268 9.07 2.12 9.63
CA LYS A 268 10.35 2.83 9.84
C LYS A 268 10.13 4.28 10.28
N ALA A 269 9.16 4.98 9.69
CA ALA A 269 8.76 6.34 10.09
C ALA A 269 8.24 6.36 11.54
N LEU A 270 7.34 5.43 11.91
CA LEU A 270 6.91 5.26 13.31
C LEU A 270 8.09 4.98 14.25
N GLY A 271 9.07 4.19 13.80
CA GLY A 271 10.33 3.96 14.51
C GLY A 271 11.14 5.23 14.75
N ARG A 272 11.22 6.14 13.75
CA ARG A 272 11.87 7.45 13.90
C ARG A 272 11.14 8.33 14.92
N VAL A 273 9.82 8.48 14.83
CA VAL A 273 9.02 9.25 15.79
C VAL A 273 9.17 8.68 17.21
N LYS A 274 9.07 7.35 17.37
CA LYS A 274 9.31 6.67 18.66
C LYS A 274 10.71 6.92 19.21
N SER A 275 11.74 6.95 18.35
CA SER A 275 13.11 7.26 18.77
C SER A 275 13.28 8.72 19.19
N MET A 276 12.52 9.66 18.63
CA MET A 276 12.54 11.07 19.03
C MET A 276 12.01 11.25 20.47
N VAL A 277 10.94 10.55 20.85
CA VAL A 277 10.36 10.62 22.21
C VAL A 277 11.27 10.04 23.29
N GLN A 278 12.14 9.09 22.93
CA GLN A 278 13.01 8.37 23.87
C GLN A 278 14.17 9.21 24.43
N TYR A 279 14.63 10.26 23.74
CA TYR A 279 15.77 11.07 24.17
C TYR A 279 15.36 12.53 24.41
N PRO A 280 15.63 13.13 25.58
CA PRO A 280 15.16 14.49 25.90
C PRO A 280 15.72 15.55 24.94
N GLU A 281 16.98 15.42 24.51
CA GLU A 281 17.58 16.26 23.46
C GLU A 281 16.79 16.23 22.14
N ALA A 282 16.22 15.08 21.79
CA ALA A 282 15.45 14.90 20.56
C ALA A 282 14.04 15.51 20.68
N ARG A 283 13.41 15.44 21.86
CA ARG A 283 12.17 16.19 22.16
C ARG A 283 12.41 17.70 22.09
N ALA A 284 13.51 18.18 22.67
CA ALA A 284 13.88 19.59 22.62
C ALA A 284 14.19 20.06 21.19
N GLN A 285 14.85 19.23 20.37
CA GLN A 285 15.01 19.48 18.92
C GLN A 285 13.66 19.53 18.19
N TYR A 286 12.73 18.62 18.51
CA TYR A 286 11.39 18.54 17.91
C TYR A 286 10.51 19.76 18.26
N ARG A 287 10.42 20.15 19.54
CA ARG A 287 9.69 21.36 19.98
C ARG A 287 10.27 22.65 19.37
N ARG A 288 11.60 22.73 19.17
CA ARG A 288 12.27 23.82 18.42
C ARG A 288 12.02 23.81 16.90
N LEU A 289 11.36 22.79 16.35
CA LEU A 289 10.88 22.79 14.96
C LEU A 289 9.40 23.19 14.88
N LEU A 290 8.56 22.77 15.84
CA LEU A 290 7.18 23.24 15.97
C LEU A 290 7.12 24.76 16.06
N THR A 291 7.84 25.37 17.02
CA THR A 291 7.83 26.84 17.21
C THR A 291 8.38 27.64 16.02
N VAL A 292 9.17 27.00 15.15
CA VAL A 292 9.63 27.61 13.89
C VAL A 292 8.57 27.49 12.80
N VAL A 293 7.79 26.40 12.76
CA VAL A 293 6.65 26.27 11.84
C VAL A 293 5.51 27.22 12.23
N GLU A 294 5.23 27.37 13.53
CA GLU A 294 4.24 28.34 14.06
C GLU A 294 4.56 29.76 13.61
N GLY A 295 5.76 30.28 13.94
CA GLY A 295 6.18 31.60 13.49
C GLY A 295 6.22 31.74 11.95
N SER A 296 6.56 30.67 11.22
CA SER A 296 6.51 30.65 9.74
C SER A 296 5.09 30.59 9.15
N ARG A 297 4.07 30.36 9.98
CA ARG A 297 2.64 30.40 9.63
C ARG A 297 2.03 31.74 10.01
N GLU A 298 2.31 32.22 11.22
CA GLU A 298 1.88 33.54 11.70
C GLU A 298 2.33 34.66 10.75
N THR A 299 3.59 34.64 10.30
CA THR A 299 4.10 35.62 9.31
C THR A 299 3.51 35.47 7.90
N LYS A 300 2.80 34.38 7.60
CA LYS A 300 2.02 34.24 6.36
C LYS A 300 0.59 34.74 6.53
N GLU A 301 -0.02 34.46 7.68
CA GLU A 301 -1.36 34.91 8.02
C GLU A 301 -1.41 36.43 8.21
N SER A 302 -0.37 37.05 8.82
CA SER A 302 -0.23 38.52 8.91
C SER A 302 -0.20 39.20 7.54
N ASN A 303 0.41 38.55 6.54
CA ASN A 303 0.56 39.08 5.19
C ASN A 303 -0.66 38.81 4.30
N MET A 304 -1.69 38.13 4.82
CA MET A 304 -2.95 37.84 4.11
C MET A 304 -4.16 38.59 4.70
N VAL A 305 -3.98 39.43 5.72
CA VAL A 305 -5.03 40.34 6.21
C VAL A 305 -5.10 41.57 5.31
N PRO A 306 -6.21 41.81 4.58
CA PRO A 306 -6.41 43.08 3.89
C PRO A 306 -6.74 44.16 4.92
N ASN A 307 -5.84 45.13 5.11
CA ASN A 307 -6.08 46.30 5.95
C ASN A 307 -7.16 47.20 5.32
N GLY A 308 -8.42 46.93 5.68
CA GLY A 308 -9.57 47.76 5.32
C GLY A 308 -9.80 48.91 6.30
N LEU A 309 -9.00 49.97 6.21
CA LEU A 309 -9.33 51.29 6.76
C LEU A 309 -8.69 52.39 5.89
N GLU A 310 -9.38 53.52 5.73
CA GLU A 310 -9.07 54.52 4.71
C GLU A 310 -7.97 55.52 5.09
N ASP A 311 -7.21 55.91 4.07
CA ASP A 311 -6.70 57.27 3.79
C ASP A 311 -5.77 57.98 4.82
N ILE A 312 -4.45 57.84 4.61
CA ILE A 312 -3.46 58.93 4.72
C ILE A 312 -2.47 58.79 3.54
N ALA A 313 -2.02 59.92 2.98
CA ALA A 313 -1.12 59.99 1.81
C ALA A 313 0.39 59.96 2.16
N ASP A 314 1.21 59.82 1.11
CA ASP A 314 2.69 59.85 1.04
C ASP A 314 3.48 58.73 1.78
N GLY A 315 4.46 58.16 1.09
CA GLY A 315 5.40 57.15 1.60
C GLY A 315 5.97 56.25 0.51
N ASP A 316 7.28 56.32 0.28
CA ASP A 316 7.98 55.71 -0.87
C ASP A 316 7.87 54.17 -0.98
N LEU A 317 7.80 53.69 -2.22
CA LEU A 317 7.91 52.26 -2.57
C LEU A 317 9.36 51.88 -2.86
N ASP A 318 10.13 51.57 -1.82
CA ASP A 318 11.48 51.03 -1.99
C ASP A 318 11.43 49.57 -2.52
N LEU A 319 11.74 49.43 -3.81
CA LEU A 319 11.75 48.17 -4.54
C LEU A 319 13.01 47.37 -4.16
N ILE A 320 12.84 46.27 -3.42
CA ILE A 320 13.94 45.34 -3.12
C ILE A 320 14.36 44.63 -4.42
N ASP A 321 15.51 45.03 -4.96
CA ASP A 321 16.08 44.48 -6.19
C ASP A 321 16.66 43.07 -5.98
N ILE A 322 16.12 42.11 -6.72
CA ILE A 322 16.42 40.68 -6.58
C ILE A 322 17.70 40.28 -7.33
N ASP A 323 18.13 41.04 -8.35
CA ASP A 323 19.35 40.73 -9.11
C ASP A 323 20.63 40.97 -8.29
N SER A 324 20.55 41.77 -7.21
CA SER A 324 21.69 42.12 -6.34
C SER A 324 22.26 40.97 -5.47
N LEU A 325 21.71 39.76 -5.56
CA LEU A 325 21.95 38.64 -4.64
C LEU A 325 22.56 37.38 -5.30
N LEU A 326 23.05 37.49 -6.53
CA LEU A 326 23.57 36.35 -7.31
C LEU A 326 25.02 36.48 -7.82
N ASP A 327 25.68 37.61 -7.59
CA ASP A 327 27.05 37.87 -8.06
C ASP A 327 28.05 37.88 -6.88
N ASP A 328 28.63 36.71 -6.57
CA ASP A 328 29.81 36.60 -5.68
C ASP A 328 30.67 35.36 -6.03
N ASP A 329 30.79 35.06 -7.33
CA ASP A 329 31.53 33.89 -7.84
C ASP A 329 33.03 34.23 -8.04
N THR A 330 33.71 34.68 -6.97
CA THR A 330 35.17 34.88 -6.94
C THR A 330 35.73 34.75 -5.52
N PHE A 331 36.37 33.61 -5.23
CA PHE A 331 37.76 33.57 -4.74
C PHE A 331 38.37 32.16 -4.84
N MET A 332 39.53 32.06 -5.50
CA MET A 332 40.20 30.80 -5.83
C MET A 332 41.44 30.53 -4.96
N SER A 333 41.70 29.24 -4.74
CA SER A 333 43.02 28.60 -4.64
C SER A 333 44.18 29.28 -3.85
N VAL A 334 44.48 28.75 -2.64
CA VAL A 334 45.88 28.65 -2.14
C VAL A 334 46.05 27.36 -1.34
N ALA A 335 46.80 26.37 -1.87
CA ALA A 335 47.33 25.21 -1.11
C ALA A 335 48.31 24.34 -1.94
N PHE A 336 49.48 24.86 -2.33
CA PHE A 336 50.61 24.04 -2.79
C PHE A 336 51.95 24.80 -2.64
N GLU A 337 52.70 24.48 -1.59
CA GLU A 337 54.17 24.50 -1.51
C GLU A 337 54.61 23.42 -0.51
#